data_AF-A0A850AH89-F1
#
_entry.id   AF-A0A850AH89-F1
#
_cell.length_a   1.000
_cell.length_b   1.000
_cell.length_c   1.000
_cell.angle_alpha   90.00
_cell.angle_beta   90.00
_cell.angle_gamma   90.00
#
_symmetry.space_group_name_H-M   'P 1'
#
loop_
_entity.id
_entity.type
_entity.pdbx_description
1 polymer ?
#
loop_
_entity_poly.entity_id
_entity_poly.type
_entity_poly.pdbx_seq_one_letter_code
_entity_poly.pdbx_strand_id
1 'polypeptide(L)'
;ALAPGLLAFLALRWLLEPAGGLDLAAAALRHAAKFAQASTWFRLFANPFLPFLFLPLLFWRQTLAFVRSRGHLLLLFGLTAASTLFGSNNERLMAPAFLLFYPLLAQIMQERMPNRPLLWLILLLCAMAAGLHHEIARFPLPDRSLTLLLSLAATGLATLAAAFALRVSSPPILTDTPAQL
;
A
#
# COMPACT_ATOMS: atom_id res chain seq x y z
N ALA A 1 21.88 -4.56 12.69
CA ALA A 1 22.26 -4.32 11.29
C ALA A 1 21.81 -2.97 10.71
N LEU A 2 20.66 -2.39 11.12
CA LEU A 2 20.12 -1.15 10.52
C LEU A 2 20.70 0.17 11.07
N ALA A 3 21.28 0.14 12.27
CA ALA A 3 21.79 1.33 12.97
C ALA A 3 22.78 2.21 12.17
N PRO A 4 23.80 1.68 11.46
CA PRO A 4 24.76 2.54 10.76
C PRO A 4 24.13 3.30 9.58
N GLY A 5 23.19 2.69 8.85
CA GLY A 5 22.48 3.38 7.76
C GLY A 5 21.56 4.48 8.28
N LEU A 6 20.89 4.24 9.40
CA LEU A 6 20.01 5.23 10.04
C LEU A 6 20.80 6.42 10.58
N LEU A 7 21.96 6.16 11.20
CA LEU A 7 22.89 7.20 11.67
C LEU A 7 23.47 8.01 10.50
N ALA A 8 23.91 7.35 9.42
CA ALA A 8 24.44 8.04 8.25
C ALA A 8 23.37 8.93 7.60
N PHE A 9 22.13 8.47 7.49
CA PHE A 9 21.02 9.28 7.00
C PHE A 9 20.76 10.51 7.88
N LEU A 10 20.68 10.34 9.20
CA LEU A 10 20.48 11.44 10.13
C LEU A 10 21.63 12.44 10.08
N ALA A 11 22.88 11.96 10.01
CA ALA A 11 24.06 12.79 9.90
C ALA A 11 24.07 13.60 8.59
N LEU A 12 23.87 12.95 7.44
CA LEU A 12 23.78 13.63 6.15
C LEU A 12 22.67 14.67 6.14
N ARG A 13 21.52 14.33 6.73
CA ARG A 13 20.36 15.23 6.74
C ARG A 13 20.54 16.42 7.69
N TRP A 14 21.32 16.27 8.76
CA TRP A 14 21.67 17.36 9.66
C TRP A 14 22.77 18.26 9.08
N LEU A 15 23.73 17.68 8.36
CA LEU A 15 24.89 18.39 7.82
C LEU A 15 24.59 19.11 6.50
N LEU A 16 23.60 18.65 5.73
CA LEU A 16 23.21 19.28 4.47
C LEU A 16 22.16 20.36 4.72
N GLU A 17 22.59 21.62 4.63
CA GLU A 17 21.65 22.75 4.60
C GLU A 17 20.72 22.62 3.39
N PRO A 18 19.40 22.75 3.58
CA PRO A 18 18.46 22.72 2.48
C PRO A 18 18.72 23.93 1.58
N ALA A 19 19.11 23.69 0.33
CA ALA A 19 19.37 24.72 -0.69
C ALA A 19 18.12 25.55 -1.11
N GLY A 20 17.01 25.41 -0.38
CA GLY A 20 15.73 26.09 -0.58
C GLY A 20 14.59 25.33 0.09
N GLY A 21 13.68 26.07 0.75
CA GLY A 21 12.50 25.52 1.42
C GLY A 21 12.50 25.70 2.94
N LEU A 22 11.60 24.97 3.61
CA LEU A 22 11.51 24.95 5.06
C LEU A 22 12.51 23.96 5.65
N ASP A 23 13.03 24.27 6.84
CA ASP A 23 13.76 23.28 7.64
C ASP A 23 12.84 22.09 8.01
N LEU A 24 13.43 21.00 8.51
CA LEU A 24 12.68 19.78 8.83
C LEU A 24 11.59 20.00 9.88
N ALA A 25 11.87 20.78 10.92
CA ALA A 25 10.92 21.02 12.01
C ALA A 25 9.76 21.90 11.52
N ALA A 26 10.06 22.95 10.78
CA ALA A 26 9.10 23.84 10.15
C ALA A 26 8.25 23.10 9.11
N ALA A 27 8.86 22.22 8.30
CA ALA A 27 8.13 21.36 7.35
C ALA A 27 7.19 20.39 8.07
N ALA A 28 7.67 19.71 9.12
CA ALA A 28 6.87 18.81 9.94
C ALA A 28 5.69 19.55 10.59
N LEU A 29 5.94 20.68 11.25
CA LEU A 29 4.89 21.47 11.90
C LEU A 29 3.87 22.00 10.89
N ARG A 30 4.33 22.49 9.73
CA ARG A 30 3.46 22.99 8.66
C ARG A 30 2.50 21.94 8.13
N HIS A 31 2.96 20.69 8.01
CA HIS A 31 2.17 19.61 7.44
C HIS A 31 1.52 18.70 8.51
N ALA A 32 1.88 18.82 9.79
CA ALA A 32 1.30 18.02 10.88
C ALA A 32 -0.20 18.28 11.05
N ALA A 33 -0.66 19.53 10.88
CA ALA A 33 -2.07 19.89 11.05
C ALA A 33 -3.02 19.10 10.13
N LYS A 34 -2.54 18.63 8.96
CA LYS A 34 -3.37 17.86 8.02
C LYS A 34 -3.79 16.49 8.59
N PHE A 35 -3.04 15.95 9.56
CA PHE A 35 -3.38 14.67 10.20
C PHE A 35 -4.61 14.76 11.13
N ALA A 36 -5.07 15.97 11.46
CA ALA A 36 -6.37 16.16 12.11
C ALA A 36 -7.55 15.84 11.17
N GLN A 37 -7.33 15.81 9.86
CA GLN A 37 -8.37 15.55 8.87
C GLN A 37 -8.47 14.06 8.54
N ALA A 38 -9.66 13.48 8.66
CA ALA A 38 -9.91 12.08 8.30
C ALA A 38 -9.55 11.77 6.84
N SER A 39 -9.72 12.75 5.94
CA SER A 39 -9.36 12.64 4.53
C SER A 39 -7.86 12.35 4.32
N THR A 40 -6.98 12.87 5.17
CA THR A 40 -5.54 12.59 5.13
C THR A 40 -5.27 11.12 5.36
N TRP A 41 -5.88 10.52 6.37
CA TRP A 41 -5.71 9.11 6.70
C TRP A 41 -6.20 8.20 5.58
N PHE A 42 -7.36 8.52 4.99
CA PHE A 42 -7.85 7.81 3.82
C PHE A 42 -6.85 7.90 2.65
N ARG A 43 -6.33 9.09 2.36
CA ARG A 43 -5.34 9.31 1.28
C ARG A 43 -4.00 8.61 1.52
N LEU A 44 -3.62 8.36 2.78
CA LEU A 44 -2.37 7.67 3.11
C LEU A 44 -2.53 6.15 3.15
N PHE A 45 -3.60 5.66 3.76
CA PHE A 45 -3.72 4.25 4.14
C PHE A 45 -4.80 3.48 3.38
N ALA A 46 -5.64 4.15 2.61
CA ALA A 46 -6.67 3.50 1.78
C ALA A 46 -6.41 3.73 0.30
N ASN A 47 -6.38 5.00 -0.12
CA ASN A 47 -6.33 5.36 -1.54
C ASN A 47 -5.16 4.73 -2.31
N PRO A 48 -3.91 4.72 -1.80
CA PRO A 48 -2.76 4.16 -2.53
C PRO A 48 -2.84 2.65 -2.77
N PHE A 49 -3.74 1.97 -2.07
CA PHE A 49 -3.88 0.51 -2.09
C PHE A 49 -5.14 0.06 -2.81
N LEU A 50 -5.98 0.98 -3.31
CA LEU A 50 -7.10 0.61 -4.19
C LEU A 50 -6.56 0.03 -5.51
N PRO A 51 -7.20 -1.01 -6.07
CA PRO A 51 -8.45 -1.64 -5.62
C PRO A 51 -8.27 -2.79 -4.63
N PHE A 52 -7.04 -3.09 -4.21
CA PHE A 52 -6.70 -4.28 -3.42
C PHE A 52 -6.63 -4.06 -1.91
N LEU A 53 -7.11 -2.91 -1.44
CA LEU A 53 -7.04 -2.48 -0.04
C LEU A 53 -7.46 -3.55 0.97
N PHE A 54 -8.54 -4.30 0.68
CA PHE A 54 -9.11 -5.28 1.60
C PHE A 54 -8.52 -6.68 1.48
N LEU A 55 -7.69 -6.98 0.47
CA LEU A 55 -7.09 -8.31 0.30
C LEU A 55 -6.24 -8.71 1.53
N PRO A 56 -5.35 -7.88 2.07
CA PRO A 56 -4.60 -8.22 3.28
C PRO A 56 -5.48 -8.54 4.50
N LEU A 57 -6.67 -7.92 4.60
CA LEU A 57 -7.63 -8.16 5.68
C LEU A 57 -8.38 -9.47 5.47
N LEU A 58 -8.81 -9.76 4.24
CA LEU A 58 -9.42 -11.04 3.88
C LEU A 58 -8.49 -12.23 4.14
N PHE A 59 -7.18 -12.04 3.91
CA PHE A 59 -6.14 -13.05 4.12
C PHE A 59 -5.28 -12.75 5.36
N TRP A 60 -5.92 -12.33 6.46
CA TRP A 60 -5.24 -11.83 7.67
C TRP A 60 -4.14 -12.75 8.21
N ARG A 61 -4.35 -14.07 8.20
CA ARG A 61 -3.35 -15.04 8.67
C ARG A 61 -2.08 -15.02 7.81
N GLN A 62 -2.23 -14.91 6.49
CA GLN A 62 -1.11 -14.83 5.54
C GLN A 62 -0.40 -13.49 5.68
N THR A 63 -1.16 -12.40 5.79
CA THR A 63 -0.63 -11.06 6.03
C THR A 63 0.21 -11.00 7.29
N LEU A 64 -0.27 -11.56 8.40
CA LEU A 64 0.50 -11.62 9.64
C LEU A 64 1.78 -12.47 9.51
N ALA A 65 1.70 -13.64 8.86
CA ALA A 65 2.87 -14.48 8.63
C ALA A 65 3.92 -13.78 7.74
N PHE A 66 3.47 -13.09 6.69
CA PHE A 66 4.31 -12.29 5.79
C PHE A 66 5.05 -11.18 6.54
N VAL A 67 4.32 -10.40 7.35
CA VAL A 67 4.90 -9.25 8.06
C VAL A 67 5.84 -9.70 9.17
N ARG A 68 5.51 -10.76 9.91
CA ARG A 68 6.38 -11.31 10.96
C ARG A 68 7.72 -11.81 10.44
N SER A 69 7.73 -12.44 9.26
CA SER A 69 8.97 -12.89 8.61
C SER A 69 9.77 -11.74 7.98
N ARG A 70 9.16 -10.58 7.76
CA ARG A 70 9.75 -9.44 7.01
C ARG A 70 9.63 -8.12 7.76
N GLY A 71 10.03 -8.09 9.03
CA GLY A 71 9.95 -6.88 9.88
C GLY A 71 10.64 -5.65 9.28
N HIS A 72 11.66 -5.82 8.44
CA HIS A 72 12.32 -4.71 7.73
C HIS A 72 11.38 -3.99 6.74
N LEU A 73 10.47 -4.70 6.07
CA LEU A 73 9.47 -4.08 5.19
C LEU A 73 8.43 -3.29 5.99
N LEU A 74 8.08 -3.77 7.18
CA LEU A 74 7.19 -3.04 8.08
C LEU A 74 7.85 -1.75 8.58
N LEU A 75 9.14 -1.80 8.91
CA LEU A 75 9.92 -0.61 9.24
C LEU A 75 9.96 0.37 8.06
N LEU A 76 10.22 -0.12 6.85
CA LEU A 76 10.19 0.71 5.64
C LEU A 76 8.82 1.37 5.44
N PHE A 77 7.73 0.64 5.63
CA PHE A 77 6.37 1.18 5.57
C PHE A 77 6.15 2.28 6.61
N GLY A 78 6.58 2.05 7.86
CA GLY A 78 6.51 3.04 8.93
C GLY A 78 7.32 4.30 8.63
N LEU A 79 8.54 4.15 8.10
CA LEU A 79 9.39 5.26 7.66
C LEU A 79 8.78 6.00 6.47
N THR A 80 8.15 5.29 5.54
CA THR A 80 7.44 5.89 4.40
C THR A 80 6.26 6.72 4.90
N ALA A 81 5.43 6.15 5.80
CA ALA A 81 4.33 6.86 6.42
C ALA A 81 4.81 8.10 7.21
N ALA A 82 5.89 7.97 7.99
CA ALA A 82 6.49 9.09 8.71
C ALA A 82 7.02 10.17 7.76
N SER A 83 7.60 9.79 6.62
CA SER A 83 8.10 10.74 5.63
C SER A 83 6.98 11.62 5.05
N THR A 84 5.72 11.15 5.11
CA THR A 84 4.58 11.95 4.65
C THR A 84 4.33 13.19 5.50
N LEU A 85 4.89 13.27 6.73
CA LEU A 85 4.88 14.48 7.56
C LEU A 85 5.59 15.67 6.91
N PHE A 86 6.41 15.45 5.88
CA PHE A 86 7.25 16.50 5.28
C PHE A 86 6.80 16.94 3.88
N GLY A 87 5.59 16.55 3.43
CA GLY A 87 5.09 16.92 2.09
C GLY A 87 3.58 17.06 2.02
N SER A 88 3.06 17.59 0.90
CA SER A 88 1.63 17.88 0.71
C SER A 88 0.87 16.78 -0.07
N ASN A 89 1.55 16.02 -0.92
CA ASN A 89 0.93 14.99 -1.76
C ASN A 89 0.92 13.62 -1.08
N ASN A 90 -0.01 13.44 -0.14
CA ASN A 90 -0.11 12.26 0.72
C ASN A 90 -0.06 10.93 -0.05
N GLU A 91 -0.81 10.82 -1.14
CA GLU A 91 -0.97 9.57 -1.90
C GLU A 91 0.32 9.15 -2.58
N ARG A 92 1.00 10.11 -3.23
CA ARG A 92 2.28 9.86 -3.91
C ARG A 92 3.42 9.60 -2.94
N LEU A 93 3.39 10.19 -1.75
CA LEU A 93 4.40 9.96 -0.72
C LEU A 93 4.36 8.53 -0.17
N MET A 94 3.23 7.85 -0.30
CA MET A 94 3.10 6.44 0.05
C MET A 94 3.57 5.49 -1.06
N ALA A 95 3.98 5.98 -2.23
CA ALA A 95 4.43 5.11 -3.33
C ALA A 95 5.44 4.05 -2.88
N PRO A 96 6.52 4.35 -2.12
CA PRO A 96 7.48 3.34 -1.68
C PRO A 96 6.89 2.17 -0.88
N ALA A 97 5.68 2.32 -0.31
CA ALA A 97 4.96 1.23 0.34
C ALA A 97 4.63 0.06 -0.62
N PHE A 98 4.74 0.25 -1.95
CA PHE A 98 4.60 -0.84 -2.93
C PHE A 98 5.55 -2.00 -2.63
N LEU A 99 6.73 -1.73 -2.04
CA LEU A 99 7.74 -2.75 -1.69
C LEU A 99 7.27 -3.72 -0.60
N LEU A 100 6.31 -3.31 0.23
CA LEU A 100 5.62 -4.20 1.16
C LEU A 100 4.36 -4.77 0.53
N PHE A 101 3.55 -3.90 -0.09
CA PHE A 101 2.19 -4.23 -0.47
C PHE A 101 2.12 -5.20 -1.67
N TYR A 102 2.88 -4.97 -2.73
CA TYR A 102 2.83 -5.82 -3.92
C TYR A 102 3.40 -7.22 -3.70
N PRO A 103 4.53 -7.40 -2.99
CA PRO A 103 5.00 -8.74 -2.64
C PRO A 103 4.01 -9.50 -1.74
N LEU A 104 3.35 -8.81 -0.81
CA LEU A 104 2.28 -9.42 0.00
C LEU A 104 1.11 -9.90 -0.89
N LEU A 105 0.63 -9.05 -1.81
CA LEU A 105 -0.43 -9.42 -2.74
C LEU A 105 -0.01 -10.60 -3.63
N ALA A 106 1.21 -10.57 -4.17
CA ALA A 106 1.74 -11.65 -4.99
C ALA A 106 1.76 -12.98 -4.22
N GLN A 107 2.24 -12.97 -2.97
CA GLN A 107 2.26 -14.16 -2.11
C GLN A 107 0.83 -14.67 -1.85
N ILE A 108 -0.12 -13.78 -1.51
CA ILE A 108 -1.52 -14.14 -1.31
C ILE A 108 -2.11 -14.78 -2.58
N MET A 109 -1.89 -14.16 -3.75
CA MET A 109 -2.42 -14.66 -5.02
C MET A 109 -1.83 -16.02 -5.39
N GLN A 110 -0.53 -16.21 -5.20
CA GLN A 110 0.16 -17.47 -5.49
C GLN A 110 -0.31 -18.61 -4.58
N GLU A 111 -0.44 -18.36 -3.27
CA GLU A 111 -0.80 -19.41 -2.30
C GLU A 111 -2.31 -19.72 -2.27
N ARG A 112 -3.16 -18.71 -2.50
CA ARG A 112 -4.62 -18.81 -2.23
C ARG A 112 -5.49 -18.79 -3.46
N MET A 113 -4.94 -18.38 -4.58
CA MET A 113 -5.65 -18.29 -5.85
C MET A 113 -4.91 -19.03 -6.97
N PRO A 114 -4.25 -20.19 -6.73
CA PRO A 114 -3.55 -20.89 -7.79
C PRO A 114 -4.56 -21.39 -8.84
N ASN A 115 -4.15 -21.36 -10.11
CA ASN A 115 -4.91 -21.92 -11.24
C ASN A 115 -6.33 -21.32 -11.44
N ARG A 116 -6.54 -20.05 -11.09
CA ARG A 116 -7.82 -19.34 -11.31
C ARG A 116 -7.69 -18.19 -12.32
N PRO A 117 -7.38 -18.45 -13.61
CA PRO A 117 -7.07 -17.40 -14.58
C PRO A 117 -8.18 -16.36 -14.72
N LEU A 118 -9.46 -16.75 -14.59
CA LEU A 118 -10.58 -15.82 -14.61
C LEU A 118 -10.55 -14.82 -13.43
N LEU A 119 -10.22 -15.29 -12.23
CA LEU A 119 -10.08 -14.41 -11.06
C LEU A 119 -8.92 -13.43 -11.26
N TRP A 120 -7.80 -13.89 -11.80
CA TRP A 120 -6.64 -13.04 -12.08
C TRP A 120 -6.99 -11.98 -13.11
N LEU A 121 -7.73 -12.35 -14.16
CA LEU A 121 -8.25 -11.42 -15.15
C LEU A 121 -9.17 -10.37 -14.51
N ILE A 122 -10.11 -10.77 -13.64
CA ILE A 122 -10.99 -9.84 -12.92
C ILE A 122 -10.16 -8.86 -12.08
N LEU A 123 -9.19 -9.35 -11.30
CA LEU A 123 -8.34 -8.50 -10.46
C LEU A 123 -7.50 -7.52 -11.31
N LEU A 124 -6.97 -7.98 -12.44
CA LEU A 124 -6.24 -7.13 -13.38
C LEU A 124 -7.14 -6.03 -13.96
N LEU A 125 -8.35 -6.38 -14.40
CA LEU A 125 -9.32 -5.40 -14.92
C LEU A 125 -9.73 -4.39 -13.84
N CYS A 126 -9.90 -4.83 -12.58
CA CYS A 126 -10.12 -3.92 -11.46
C CYS A 126 -8.95 -2.96 -11.26
N ALA A 127 -7.70 -3.44 -11.32
CA ALA A 127 -6.51 -2.58 -11.19
C ALA A 127 -6.44 -1.54 -12.31
N MET A 128 -6.72 -1.95 -13.55
CA MET A 128 -6.78 -1.03 -14.69
C MET A 128 -7.88 0.02 -14.53
N ALA A 129 -9.09 -0.39 -14.11
CA ALA A 129 -10.22 0.51 -13.93
C ALA A 129 -9.98 1.53 -12.80
N ALA A 130 -9.39 1.09 -11.67
CA ALA A 130 -9.03 1.98 -10.57
C ALA A 130 -7.87 2.93 -10.89
N GLY A 131 -7.04 2.60 -11.89
CA GLY A 131 -5.95 3.46 -12.36
C GLY A 131 -6.39 4.64 -13.23
N LEU A 132 -7.66 4.67 -13.68
CA LEU A 132 -8.18 5.78 -14.48
C LEU A 132 -8.46 6.99 -13.59
N HIS A 133 -7.82 8.13 -13.92
CA HIS A 133 -7.90 9.36 -13.12
C HIS A 133 -8.31 10.57 -13.97
N HIS A 134 -9.15 11.45 -13.42
CA HIS A 134 -9.57 12.69 -14.08
C HIS A 134 -8.44 13.72 -14.27
N GLU A 135 -7.39 13.71 -13.44
CA GLU A 135 -6.31 14.71 -13.50
C GLU A 135 -4.98 14.21 -14.08
N ILE A 136 -4.67 12.91 -13.95
CA ILE A 136 -3.31 12.38 -14.16
C ILE A 136 -3.39 11.07 -14.97
N ALA A 137 -3.98 11.13 -16.15
CA ALA A 137 -4.07 9.97 -17.06
C ALA A 137 -3.86 10.39 -18.51
N ARG A 138 -3.41 9.45 -19.35
CA ARG A 138 -3.28 9.65 -20.80
C ARG A 138 -4.63 9.95 -21.45
N PHE A 139 -5.69 9.32 -20.93
CA PHE A 139 -7.07 9.57 -21.29
C PHE A 139 -7.83 9.91 -20.00
N PRO A 140 -7.86 11.19 -19.60
CA PRO A 140 -8.47 11.59 -18.34
C PRO A 140 -9.98 11.36 -18.37
N LEU A 141 -10.52 10.96 -17.23
CA LEU A 141 -11.95 10.86 -17.04
C LEU A 141 -12.59 12.26 -16.99
N PRO A 142 -13.86 12.41 -17.42
CA PRO A 142 -14.54 13.71 -17.51
C PRO A 142 -14.66 14.42 -16.16
N ASP A 143 -14.81 13.67 -15.07
CA ASP A 143 -15.02 14.25 -13.75
C ASP A 143 -14.48 13.36 -12.61
N ARG A 144 -14.33 13.99 -11.44
CA ARG A 144 -13.84 13.34 -10.22
C ARG A 144 -14.79 12.25 -9.70
N SER A 145 -16.10 12.42 -9.87
CA SER A 145 -17.09 11.46 -9.39
C SER A 145 -16.94 10.13 -10.12
N LEU A 146 -16.64 10.16 -11.42
CA LEU A 146 -16.36 8.95 -12.18
C LEU A 146 -15.08 8.23 -11.72
N THR A 147 -14.01 8.98 -11.40
CA THR A 147 -12.78 8.41 -10.82
C THR A 147 -13.09 7.67 -9.52
N LEU A 148 -13.87 8.31 -8.62
CA LEU A 148 -14.28 7.71 -7.35
C LEU A 148 -15.16 6.49 -7.56
N LEU A 149 -16.17 6.58 -8.45
CA LEU A 149 -17.08 5.48 -8.74
C LEU A 149 -16.33 4.25 -9.25
N LEU A 150 -15.44 4.44 -10.24
CA LEU A 150 -14.64 3.34 -10.79
C LEU A 150 -13.71 2.73 -9.75
N SER A 151 -13.04 3.56 -8.95
CA SER A 151 -12.14 3.09 -7.89
C SER A 151 -12.89 2.28 -6.83
N LEU A 152 -14.05 2.78 -6.38
CA LEU A 152 -14.87 2.10 -5.38
C LEU A 152 -15.51 0.82 -5.93
N ALA A 153 -16.04 0.86 -7.16
CA ALA A 153 -16.61 -0.31 -7.82
C ALA A 153 -15.55 -1.39 -8.07
N ALA A 154 -14.36 -1.01 -8.55
CA ALA A 154 -13.24 -1.93 -8.73
C ALA A 154 -12.79 -2.53 -7.38
N THR A 155 -12.74 -1.72 -6.33
CA THR A 155 -12.39 -2.20 -4.97
C THR A 155 -13.43 -3.19 -4.45
N GLY A 156 -14.71 -2.87 -4.59
CA GLY A 156 -15.81 -3.76 -4.21
C GLY A 156 -15.77 -5.08 -4.97
N LEU A 157 -15.61 -5.02 -6.31
CA LEU A 157 -15.53 -6.20 -7.16
C LEU A 157 -14.30 -7.07 -6.85
N ALA A 158 -13.12 -6.47 -6.70
CA ALA A 158 -11.89 -7.18 -6.34
C ALA A 158 -12.02 -7.88 -4.98
N THR A 159 -12.62 -7.19 -4.01
CA THR A 159 -12.86 -7.72 -2.66
C THR A 159 -13.85 -8.89 -2.70
N LEU A 160 -14.97 -8.74 -3.41
CA LEU A 160 -15.98 -9.80 -3.56
C LEU A 160 -15.41 -11.02 -4.29
N ALA A 161 -14.67 -10.80 -5.38
CA ALA A 161 -14.04 -11.88 -6.14
C ALA A 161 -13.01 -12.65 -5.28
N ALA A 162 -12.19 -11.93 -4.51
CA ALA A 162 -11.24 -12.53 -3.56
C ALA A 162 -11.95 -13.28 -2.41
N ALA A 163 -13.03 -12.72 -1.87
CA ALA A 163 -13.82 -13.34 -0.81
C ALA A 163 -14.56 -14.61 -1.31
N PHE A 164 -15.03 -14.60 -2.54
CA PHE A 164 -15.60 -15.79 -3.18
C PHE A 164 -14.54 -16.88 -3.35
N ALA A 165 -13.34 -16.51 -3.81
CA ALA A 165 -12.21 -17.43 -3.93
C ALA A 165 -11.82 -18.05 -2.58
N LEU A 166 -11.91 -17.29 -1.48
CA LEU A 166 -11.71 -17.80 -0.13
C LEU A 166 -12.72 -18.88 0.25
N ARG A 167 -14.00 -18.68 -0.04
CA ARG A 167 -15.07 -19.66 0.29
C ARG A 167 -14.92 -20.97 -0.47
N VAL A 168 -14.48 -20.91 -1.73
CA VAL A 168 -14.32 -22.08 -2.60
C VAL A 168 -13.02 -22.85 -2.31
N SER A 169 -12.05 -22.21 -1.66
CA SER A 169 -10.79 -22.88 -1.30
C SER A 169 -10.95 -23.59 0.04
N SER A 170 -10.72 -24.90 0.07
CA SER A 170 -10.52 -25.61 1.34
C SER A 170 -9.40 -24.93 2.13
N PRO A 171 -9.47 -24.89 3.47
CA PRO A 171 -8.39 -24.36 4.27
C PRO A 171 -7.09 -25.07 3.87
N PRO A 172 -5.95 -24.34 3.81
CA PRO A 172 -4.70 -25.02 3.55
C PRO A 172 -4.49 -25.99 4.71
N ILE A 173 -4.10 -27.21 4.39
CA ILE A 173 -3.45 -28.06 5.37
C ILE A 173 -2.19 -27.28 5.74
N LEU A 174 -2.17 -26.71 6.94
CA LEU A 174 -0.94 -26.17 7.52
C LEU A 174 -0.04 -27.38 7.73
N THR A 175 0.70 -27.76 6.69
CA THR A 175 1.85 -28.61 6.89
C THR A 175 2.81 -27.75 7.70
N ASP A 176 2.92 -28.04 8.98
CA ASP A 176 3.98 -27.58 9.85
C ASP A 176 5.30 -28.06 9.21
N THR A 177 5.81 -27.30 8.25
CA THR A 177 7.16 -27.50 7.75
C THR A 177 8.05 -26.75 8.73
N PRO A 178 8.78 -27.44 9.63
CA PRO A 178 9.75 -26.76 10.47
C PRO A 178 10.74 -26.06 9.56
N ALA A 179 11.00 -24.78 9.85
CA ALA A 179 12.01 -23.99 9.18
C ALA A 179 13.35 -24.75 9.22
N GLN A 180 13.76 -25.30 8.08
CA GLN A 180 15.11 -25.81 7.91
C GLN A 180 15.99 -24.65 7.45
N LEU A 181 16.81 -24.20 8.41
CA LEU A 181 18.08 -23.46 8.33
C LEU A 181 18.04 -21.99 7.87
#